data_AF-A0A7W0A5A7-F1
#
_entry.id   AF-A0A7W0A5A7-F1
#
_cell.length_a   1.000
_cell.length_b   1.000
_cell.length_c   1.000
_cell.angle_alpha   90.00
_cell.angle_beta   90.00
_cell.angle_gamma   90.00
#
_symmetry.space_group_name_H-M   'P 1'
#
loop_
_entity.id
_entity.type
_entity.pdbx_description
1 polymer ?
#
loop_
_entity_poly.entity_id
_entity_poly.type
_entity_poly.pdbx_seq_one_letter_code
_entity_poly.pdbx_strand_id
1 'polypeptide(L)'
;MAETSEGESFVGKVVTFRSGSALLLLAAAMVGIAIVLEGTSGRLINGAGGVLWFASAANLLIVAIRTRSPAWLWLALVGLTVLVAFVVTPSALLPTLLGFVPTGFLIAWLAPRDRLLWAVMIPAWYLPAHIGTAVTRAAIRSAMGSDAPLRTDPPPTASFVPLLMVICAVAGGYLATMYLARHRDRVGPRTGGSGSGN
;
A
#
# COMPACT_ATOMS: atom_id res chain seq x y z
N MET A 1 5.05 17.48 -33.60
CA MET A 1 4.90 18.17 -32.29
C MET A 1 4.15 17.35 -31.23
N ALA A 2 3.76 16.08 -31.46
CA ALA A 2 3.06 15.27 -30.46
C ALA A 2 3.97 14.37 -29.58
N GLU A 3 5.19 14.06 -30.04
CA GLU A 3 6.10 13.13 -29.34
C GLU A 3 6.71 13.69 -28.04
N THR A 4 6.78 15.02 -27.88
CA THR A 4 7.34 15.64 -26.68
C THR A 4 6.41 15.57 -25.47
N SER A 5 5.09 15.50 -25.70
CA SER A 5 4.07 15.49 -24.63
C SER A 5 4.00 14.16 -23.87
N GLU A 6 4.18 13.03 -24.56
CA GLU A 6 4.12 11.70 -23.92
C GLU A 6 5.35 11.44 -23.03
N GLY A 7 6.52 11.92 -23.45
CA GLY A 7 7.77 11.78 -22.68
C GLY A 7 7.74 12.51 -21.34
N GLU A 8 7.24 13.75 -21.32
CA GLU A 8 7.11 14.55 -20.08
C GLU A 8 6.13 13.92 -19.08
N SER A 9 5.03 13.37 -19.59
CA SER A 9 4.03 12.66 -18.77
C SER A 9 4.61 11.41 -18.08
N PHE A 10 5.44 10.64 -18.81
CA PHE A 10 6.09 9.46 -18.26
C PHE A 10 7.13 9.79 -17.17
N VAL A 11 8.01 10.75 -17.43
CA VAL A 11 9.03 11.19 -16.46
C VAL A 11 8.36 11.69 -15.19
N GLY A 12 7.32 12.51 -15.32
CA GLY A 12 6.52 12.99 -14.18
C GLY A 12 5.95 11.85 -13.35
N LYS A 13 5.37 10.83 -13.99
CA LYS A 13 4.81 9.65 -13.29
C LYS A 13 5.88 8.91 -12.47
N VAL A 14 7.06 8.68 -13.04
CA VAL A 14 8.15 7.96 -12.37
C VAL A 14 8.68 8.76 -11.19
N VAL A 15 8.88 10.07 -11.34
CA VAL A 15 9.35 10.94 -10.26
C VAL A 15 8.34 10.97 -9.11
N THR A 16 7.05 11.16 -9.38
CA THR A 16 6.01 11.18 -8.35
C THR A 16 5.84 9.83 -7.65
N PHE A 17 5.96 8.71 -8.37
CA PHE A 17 5.93 7.39 -7.75
C PHE A 17 7.12 7.17 -6.80
N ARG A 18 8.33 7.56 -7.23
CA ARG A 18 9.55 7.45 -6.41
C ARG A 18 9.47 8.33 -5.18
N SER A 19 9.03 9.58 -5.32
CA SER A 19 8.88 10.49 -4.19
C SER A 19 7.81 10.00 -3.21
N GLY A 20 6.65 9.54 -3.70
CA GLY A 20 5.60 8.94 -2.89
C GLY A 20 6.09 7.72 -2.10
N SER A 21 6.82 6.82 -2.76
CA SER A 21 7.38 5.63 -2.12
C SER A 21 8.47 5.97 -1.09
N ALA A 22 9.34 6.94 -1.38
CA ALA A 22 10.37 7.39 -0.45
C ALA A 22 9.76 8.05 0.80
N LEU A 23 8.72 8.88 0.62
CA LEU A 23 7.95 9.45 1.73
C LEU A 23 7.30 8.36 2.58
N LEU A 24 6.80 7.29 1.97
CA LEU A 24 6.22 6.17 2.71
C LEU A 24 7.25 5.47 3.59
N LEU A 25 8.43 5.19 3.04
CA LEU A 25 9.52 4.55 3.78
C LEU A 25 10.01 5.42 4.94
N LEU A 26 10.15 6.73 4.70
CA LEU A 26 10.53 7.69 5.74
C LEU A 26 9.45 7.78 6.83
N ALA A 27 8.18 7.87 6.43
CA ALA A 27 7.05 7.86 7.36
C ALA A 27 7.04 6.59 8.23
N ALA A 28 7.21 5.42 7.61
CA ALA A 28 7.28 4.14 8.29
C ALA A 28 8.44 4.08 9.30
N ALA A 29 9.63 4.53 8.90
CA ALA A 29 10.78 4.60 9.81
C ALA A 29 10.52 5.55 10.99
N MET A 30 9.97 6.73 10.74
CA MET A 30 9.64 7.71 11.79
C MET A 30 8.61 7.17 12.77
N VAL A 31 7.53 6.53 12.29
CA VAL A 31 6.53 5.90 13.16
C VAL A 31 7.15 4.78 13.99
N GLY A 32 8.03 3.97 13.39
CA GLY A 32 8.77 2.93 14.12
C GLY A 32 9.65 3.51 15.23
N ILE A 33 10.41 4.57 14.93
CA ILE A 33 11.23 5.29 15.92
C ILE A 33 10.35 5.87 17.03
N ALA A 34 9.21 6.46 16.69
CA ALA A 34 8.30 7.07 17.65
C ALA A 34 7.70 6.07 18.64
N ILE A 35 7.57 4.79 18.26
CA ILE A 35 7.10 3.72 19.16
C ILE A 35 8.14 3.42 20.25
N VAL A 36 9.43 3.55 19.94
CA VAL A 36 10.53 3.29 20.89
C VAL A 36 10.77 4.51 21.80
N LEU A 37 10.45 5.71 21.32
CA LEU A 37 10.64 6.94 22.07
C LEU A 37 9.45 7.24 22.99
N GLU A 38 9.73 7.43 24.27
CA GLU A 38 8.73 7.82 25.25
C GLU A 38 8.51 9.35 25.28
N GLY A 39 7.38 9.77 25.87
CA GLY A 39 7.11 11.17 26.20
C GLY A 39 6.79 12.09 25.02
N THR A 40 7.24 13.34 25.10
CA THR A 40 6.89 14.39 24.13
C THR A 40 7.57 14.20 22.78
N SER A 41 8.82 13.75 22.76
CA SER A 41 9.58 13.50 21.52
C SER A 41 8.92 12.42 20.67
N GLY A 42 8.50 11.30 21.27
CA GLY A 42 7.77 10.24 20.55
C GLY A 42 6.46 10.75 19.94
N ARG A 43 5.70 11.56 20.68
CA ARG A 43 4.45 12.17 20.16
C ARG A 43 4.68 13.08 18.96
N LEU A 44 5.72 13.92 18.99
CA LEU A 44 6.06 14.82 17.89
C LEU A 44 6.50 14.04 16.64
N ILE A 45 7.39 13.06 16.80
CA ILE A 45 7.88 12.23 15.69
C ILE A 45 6.74 11.39 15.10
N ASN A 46 5.85 10.84 15.92
CA ASN A 46 4.67 10.11 15.46
C ASN A 46 3.73 11.01 14.63
N GLY A 47 3.49 12.25 15.09
CA GLY A 47 2.70 13.24 14.36
C GLY A 47 3.29 13.56 12.99
N ALA A 48 4.60 13.86 12.94
CA ALA A 48 5.31 14.13 11.69
C ALA A 48 5.32 12.91 10.75
N GLY A 49 5.54 11.71 11.29
CA GLY A 49 5.47 10.45 10.55
C GLY A 49 4.08 10.22 9.94
N GLY A 50 3.01 10.49 10.71
CA GLY A 50 1.64 10.45 10.21
C GLY A 50 1.39 11.40 9.04
N VAL A 51 1.83 12.67 9.15
CA VAL A 51 1.71 13.66 8.06
C VAL A 51 2.43 13.20 6.79
N LEU A 52 3.66 12.69 6.92
CA LEU A 52 4.41 12.15 5.77
C LEU A 52 3.72 10.94 5.14
N TRP A 53 3.08 10.09 5.95
CA TRP A 53 2.32 8.95 5.47
C TRP A 53 1.12 9.38 4.61
N PHE A 54 0.35 10.36 5.08
CA PHE A 54 -0.76 10.93 4.31
C PHE A 54 -0.29 11.62 3.03
N ALA A 55 0.82 12.37 3.10
CA ALA A 55 1.43 12.99 1.92
C ALA A 55 1.88 11.95 0.89
N SER A 56 2.47 10.84 1.35
CA SER A 56 2.81 9.70 0.50
C SER A 56 1.56 9.09 -0.16
N ALA A 57 0.52 8.80 0.62
CA ALA A 57 -0.72 8.23 0.11
C ALA A 57 -1.38 9.12 -0.96
N ALA A 58 -1.40 10.43 -0.74
CA ALA A 58 -1.89 11.42 -1.70
C ALA A 58 -1.05 11.43 -2.99
N ASN A 59 0.28 11.43 -2.89
CA ASN A 59 1.16 11.38 -4.07
C ASN A 59 0.95 10.10 -4.89
N LEU A 60 0.88 8.94 -4.23
CA LEU A 60 0.64 7.66 -4.89
C LEU A 60 -0.78 7.60 -5.51
N LEU A 61 -1.78 8.19 -4.85
CA LEU A 61 -3.13 8.32 -5.40
C LEU A 61 -3.13 9.14 -6.70
N ILE A 62 -2.41 10.27 -6.75
CA ILE A 62 -2.30 11.09 -7.96
C ILE A 62 -1.71 10.26 -9.12
N VAL A 63 -0.65 9.49 -8.85
CA VAL A 63 -0.06 8.59 -9.85
C VAL A 63 -1.07 7.54 -10.32
N ALA A 64 -1.81 6.93 -9.39
CA ALA A 64 -2.79 5.90 -9.69
C ALA A 64 -3.98 6.42 -10.49
N ILE A 65 -4.52 7.61 -10.20
CA ILE A 65 -5.59 8.24 -10.97
C ILE A 65 -5.17 8.44 -12.44
N ARG A 66 -3.92 8.83 -12.68
CA ARG A 66 -3.37 9.02 -14.03
C ARG A 66 -3.25 7.72 -14.84
N THR A 67 -3.30 6.56 -14.19
CA THR A 67 -3.28 5.26 -14.90
C THR A 67 -4.60 4.92 -15.60
N ARG A 68 -5.69 5.68 -15.35
CA ARG A 68 -7.05 5.41 -15.87
C ARG A 68 -7.52 3.98 -15.60
N SER A 69 -7.17 3.48 -14.42
CA SER A 69 -7.54 2.13 -14.01
C SER A 69 -9.06 1.99 -13.80
N PRO A 70 -9.62 0.80 -14.07
CA PRO A 70 -11.06 0.57 -13.98
C PRO A 70 -11.55 0.65 -12.53
N ALA A 71 -12.82 1.04 -12.34
CA ALA A 71 -13.43 1.24 -11.02
C ALA A 71 -13.32 0.02 -10.09
N TRP A 72 -13.43 -1.20 -10.64
CA TRP A 72 -13.32 -2.42 -9.85
C TRP A 72 -11.93 -2.60 -9.20
N LEU A 73 -10.86 -2.07 -9.79
CA LEU A 73 -9.52 -2.15 -9.21
C LEU A 73 -9.38 -1.22 -8.01
N TRP A 74 -10.06 -0.07 -8.05
CA TRP A 74 -10.18 0.83 -6.89
C TRP A 74 -10.97 0.19 -5.76
N LEU A 75 -12.08 -0.48 -6.10
CA LEU A 75 -12.84 -1.27 -5.11
C LEU A 75 -11.99 -2.38 -4.51
N ALA A 76 -11.18 -3.07 -5.32
CA ALA A 76 -10.25 -4.09 -4.83
C ALA A 76 -9.19 -3.48 -3.90
N LEU A 77 -8.59 -2.33 -4.24
CA LEU A 77 -7.64 -1.62 -3.39
C LEU A 77 -8.26 -1.28 -2.03
N VAL A 78 -9.43 -0.64 -2.02
CA VAL A 78 -10.13 -0.25 -0.79
C VAL A 78 -10.50 -1.49 0.02
N GLY A 79 -11.15 -2.46 -0.60
CA GLY A 79 -11.61 -3.69 0.07
C GLY A 79 -10.46 -4.49 0.68
N LEU A 80 -9.37 -4.67 -0.06
CA LEU A 80 -8.18 -5.38 0.43
C LEU A 80 -7.47 -4.60 1.55
N THR A 81 -7.36 -3.28 1.43
CA THR A 81 -6.74 -2.44 2.48
C THR A 81 -7.55 -2.49 3.77
N VAL A 82 -8.88 -2.37 3.67
CA VAL A 82 -9.79 -2.48 4.81
C VAL A 82 -9.69 -3.87 5.44
N LEU A 83 -9.70 -4.93 4.62
CA LEU A 83 -9.54 -6.31 5.11
C LEU A 83 -8.24 -6.46 5.92
N VAL A 84 -7.12 -5.98 5.40
CA VAL A 84 -5.83 -6.01 6.12
C VAL A 84 -5.88 -5.15 7.39
N ALA A 85 -6.53 -3.99 7.37
CA ALA A 85 -6.71 -3.14 8.56
C ALA A 85 -7.53 -3.81 9.67
N PHE A 86 -8.45 -4.71 9.33
CA PHE A 86 -9.22 -5.49 10.30
C PHE A 86 -8.49 -6.73 10.80
N VAL A 87 -7.73 -7.42 9.95
CA VAL A 87 -7.09 -8.70 10.27
C VAL A 87 -5.72 -8.52 10.92
N VAL A 88 -4.94 -7.51 10.51
CA VAL A 88 -3.56 -7.33 10.97
C VAL A 88 -3.53 -6.47 12.22
N THR A 89 -3.17 -7.09 13.34
CA THR A 89 -2.88 -6.38 14.58
C THR A 89 -1.55 -5.62 14.48
N PRO A 90 -1.50 -4.33 14.85
CA PRO A 90 -0.29 -3.50 14.71
C PRO A 90 0.93 -3.93 15.54
N SER A 91 0.79 -4.95 16.39
CA SER A 91 1.82 -5.44 17.29
C SER A 91 2.45 -6.77 16.85
N ALA A 92 1.88 -7.43 15.84
CA ALA A 92 2.21 -8.82 15.51
C ALA A 92 2.89 -8.94 14.14
N LEU A 93 4.13 -9.42 14.14
CA LEU A 93 4.95 -9.58 12.94
C LEU A 93 4.37 -10.63 11.98
N LEU A 94 3.89 -11.76 12.51
CA LEU A 94 3.36 -12.85 11.70
C LEU A 94 2.06 -12.47 10.96
N PRO A 95 1.04 -11.86 11.59
CA PRO A 95 -0.10 -11.28 10.89
C PRO A 95 0.30 -10.24 9.85
N THR A 96 1.32 -9.43 10.10
CA THR A 96 1.83 -8.46 9.12
C THR A 96 2.34 -9.16 7.85
N LEU A 97 3.15 -10.21 8.01
CA LEU A 97 3.64 -11.02 6.89
C LEU A 97 2.48 -11.68 6.11
N LEU A 98 1.58 -12.34 6.83
CA LEU A 98 0.45 -13.08 6.25
C LEU A 98 -0.64 -12.16 5.68
N GLY A 99 -0.72 -10.91 6.11
CA GLY A 99 -1.67 -9.92 5.60
C GLY A 99 -1.13 -9.18 4.38
N PHE A 100 0.07 -8.58 4.50
CA PHE A 100 0.58 -7.68 3.46
C PHE A 100 1.21 -8.39 2.27
N VAL A 101 1.87 -9.55 2.45
CA VAL A 101 2.44 -10.29 1.30
C VAL A 101 1.34 -10.78 0.34
N PRO A 102 0.30 -11.51 0.81
CA PRO A 102 -0.76 -11.99 -0.08
C PRO A 102 -1.58 -10.84 -0.65
N THR A 103 -1.89 -9.80 0.13
CA THR A 103 -2.64 -8.65 -0.37
C THR A 103 -1.86 -7.88 -1.44
N GLY A 104 -0.55 -7.65 -1.22
CA GLY A 104 0.32 -7.03 -2.21
C GLY A 104 0.42 -7.86 -3.49
N PHE A 105 0.49 -9.19 -3.36
CA PHE A 105 0.44 -10.11 -4.50
C PHE A 105 -0.88 -10.01 -5.26
N LEU A 106 -2.02 -10.10 -4.56
CA LEU A 106 -3.35 -10.11 -5.16
C LEU A 106 -3.63 -8.82 -5.93
N ILE A 107 -3.39 -7.65 -5.33
CA ILE A 107 -3.65 -6.38 -6.03
C ILE A 107 -2.72 -6.19 -7.24
N ALA A 108 -1.46 -6.60 -7.13
CA ALA A 108 -0.51 -6.55 -8.25
C ALA A 108 -0.89 -7.52 -9.37
N TRP A 109 -1.43 -8.70 -9.03
CA TRP A 109 -1.92 -9.67 -10.00
C TRP A 109 -3.13 -9.13 -10.77
N LEU A 110 -4.03 -8.44 -10.08
CA LEU A 110 -5.18 -7.75 -10.68
C LEU A 110 -4.79 -6.53 -11.53
N ALA A 111 -3.62 -5.94 -11.31
CA ALA A 111 -3.15 -4.73 -11.98
C ALA A 111 -1.87 -4.96 -12.83
N PRO A 112 -1.95 -5.73 -13.94
CA PRO A 112 -0.76 -6.22 -14.64
C PRO A 112 0.13 -5.12 -15.25
N ARG A 113 -0.39 -3.91 -15.48
CA ARG A 113 0.35 -2.78 -16.08
C ARG A 113 1.18 -1.99 -15.07
N ASP A 114 0.74 -1.89 -13.82
CA ASP A 114 1.31 -0.99 -12.79
C ASP A 114 1.50 -1.73 -11.45
N ARG A 115 1.91 -3.00 -11.50
CA ARG A 115 1.92 -3.95 -10.37
C ARG A 115 2.48 -3.39 -9.07
N LEU A 116 3.68 -2.80 -9.12
CA LEU A 116 4.35 -2.27 -7.94
C LEU A 116 3.67 -1.02 -7.36
N LEU A 117 3.09 -0.17 -8.21
CA LEU A 117 2.31 0.98 -7.75
C LEU A 117 1.15 0.50 -6.88
N TRP A 118 0.34 -0.42 -7.40
CA TRP A 118 -0.83 -0.94 -6.71
C TRP A 118 -0.47 -1.72 -5.43
N ALA A 119 0.65 -2.45 -5.44
CA ALA A 119 1.15 -3.11 -4.23
C ALA A 119 1.56 -2.11 -3.14
N VAL A 120 2.29 -1.04 -3.49
CA VAL A 120 2.72 0.02 -2.55
C VAL A 120 1.54 0.85 -2.04
N MET A 121 0.45 0.95 -2.80
CA MET A 121 -0.74 1.66 -2.35
C MET A 121 -1.41 1.01 -1.13
N ILE A 122 -1.29 -0.31 -0.94
CA ILE A 122 -1.88 -1.01 0.22
C ILE A 122 -1.35 -0.45 1.55
N PRO A 123 -0.03 -0.48 1.84
CA PRO A 123 0.50 0.12 3.06
C PRO A 123 0.33 1.64 3.10
N ALA A 124 0.36 2.33 1.97
CA ALA A 124 0.11 3.78 1.94
C ALA A 124 -1.32 4.13 2.42
N TRP A 125 -2.32 3.34 2.03
CA TRP A 125 -3.72 3.52 2.41
C TRP A 125 -4.09 2.87 3.74
N TYR A 126 -3.24 2.00 4.28
CA TYR A 126 -3.48 1.34 5.57
C TYR A 126 -3.70 2.34 6.70
N LEU A 127 -2.84 3.36 6.85
CA LEU A 127 -2.96 4.33 7.94
C LEU A 127 -4.26 5.17 7.84
N PRO A 128 -4.61 5.77 6.67
CA PRO A 128 -5.93 6.40 6.48
C PRO A 128 -7.11 5.47 6.82
N ALA A 129 -7.08 4.22 6.35
CA ALA A 129 -8.14 3.25 6.61
C ALA A 129 -8.24 2.91 8.11
N HIS A 130 -7.09 2.67 8.75
CA HIS A 130 -7.02 2.35 10.17
C HIS A 130 -7.55 3.49 11.04
N ILE A 131 -7.13 4.74 10.77
CA ILE A 131 -7.66 5.92 11.46
C ILE A 131 -9.17 6.04 11.24
N GLY A 132 -9.65 5.86 10.00
CA GLY A 132 -11.07 5.84 9.69
C GLY A 132 -11.83 4.83 10.56
N THR A 133 -11.35 3.58 10.62
CA THR A 133 -11.98 2.54 11.46
C THR A 133 -11.93 2.88 12.96
N ALA A 134 -10.83 3.46 13.44
CA ALA A 134 -10.69 3.86 14.84
C ALA A 134 -11.68 4.97 15.22
N VAL A 135 -11.82 5.99 14.35
CA VAL A 135 -12.76 7.10 14.51
C VAL A 135 -14.20 6.59 14.47
N THR A 136 -14.56 5.75 13.49
CA THR A 136 -15.89 5.14 13.40
C THR A 136 -16.21 4.32 14.65
N ARG A 137 -15.27 3.50 15.13
CA ARG A 137 -15.45 2.69 16.34
C ARG A 137 -15.55 3.53 17.60
N ALA A 138 -14.87 4.67 17.66
CA ALA A 138 -14.98 5.63 18.77
C ALA A 138 -16.35 6.32 18.76
N ALA A 139 -16.82 6.78 17.60
CA ALA A 139 -18.14 7.41 17.44
C ALA A 139 -19.28 6.45 17.83
N ILE A 140 -19.24 5.21 17.35
CA ILE A 140 -20.23 4.18 17.70
C ILE A 140 -20.24 3.92 19.21
N ARG A 141 -19.06 3.82 19.85
CA ARG A 141 -18.98 3.62 21.30
C ARG A 141 -19.47 4.81 22.11
N SER A 142 -19.16 6.03 21.67
CA SER A 142 -19.68 7.25 22.27
C SER A 142 -21.20 7.30 22.20
N ALA A 143 -21.80 6.83 21.11
CA ALA A 143 -23.25 6.74 20.97
C ALA A 143 -23.87 5.65 21.87
N MET A 144 -23.11 4.60 22.22
CA MET A 144 -23.53 3.51 23.10
C MET A 144 -23.15 3.71 24.58
N GLY A 145 -22.56 4.86 24.96
CA GLY A 145 -22.24 5.19 26.35
C GLY A 145 -21.17 4.30 27.01
N SER A 146 -20.29 3.66 26.23
CA SER A 146 -19.22 2.80 26.76
C SER A 146 -17.91 3.58 26.98
N ASP A 147 -17.23 3.36 28.10
CA ASP A 147 -15.96 4.00 28.43
C ASP A 147 -14.82 3.66 27.44
N ALA A 148 -13.88 4.58 27.28
CA ALA A 148 -12.73 4.42 26.41
C ALA A 148 -11.75 3.38 27.01
N PRO A 149 -11.31 2.36 26.25
CA PRO A 149 -10.29 1.45 26.75
C PRO A 149 -8.98 2.19 26.99
N LEU A 150 -8.31 1.82 28.09
CA LEU A 150 -6.96 2.26 28.44
C LEU A 150 -6.00 2.01 27.26
N ARG A 151 -5.22 3.03 26.93
CA ARG A 151 -4.16 2.95 25.93
C ARG A 151 -3.02 2.13 26.53
N THR A 152 -2.98 0.84 26.23
CA THR A 152 -1.81 0.00 26.50
C THR A 152 -0.69 0.40 25.57
N ASP A 153 0.51 0.59 26.12
CA ASP A 153 1.70 0.88 25.33
C ASP A 153 1.98 -0.28 24.36
N PRO A 154 2.32 0.02 23.10
CA PRO A 154 2.64 -1.00 22.13
C PRO A 154 3.92 -1.75 22.55
N PRO A 155 4.01 -3.08 22.33
CA PRO A 155 5.23 -3.81 22.60
C PRO A 155 6.37 -3.29 21.70
N PRO A 156 7.66 -3.39 22.12
CA PRO A 156 8.79 -2.92 21.32
C PRO A 156 8.85 -3.51 19.90
N THR A 157 8.33 -4.72 19.70
CA THR A 157 8.22 -5.39 18.40
C THR A 157 7.34 -4.64 17.39
N ALA A 158 6.42 -3.80 17.86
CA ALA A 158 5.55 -2.98 17.01
C ALA A 158 6.33 -1.91 16.22
N SER A 159 7.52 -1.52 16.69
CA SER A 159 8.37 -0.53 16.01
C SER A 159 8.78 -0.96 14.59
N PHE A 160 8.86 -2.27 14.33
CA PHE A 160 9.24 -2.81 13.02
C PHE A 160 8.06 -2.94 12.06
N VAL A 161 6.82 -2.98 12.57
CA VAL A 161 5.62 -3.28 11.78
C VAL A 161 5.39 -2.29 10.63
N PRO A 162 5.54 -0.95 10.81
CA PRO A 162 5.38 0.01 9.72
C PRO A 162 6.31 -0.23 8.53
N LEU A 163 7.57 -0.54 8.79
CA LEU A 163 8.52 -0.81 7.71
C LEU A 163 8.24 -2.19 7.08
N LEU A 164 7.94 -3.18 7.93
CA LEU A 164 7.66 -4.53 7.49
C LEU A 164 6.43 -4.61 6.58
N MET A 165 5.37 -3.84 6.84
CA MET A 165 4.19 -3.82 5.95
C MET A 165 4.54 -3.35 4.53
N VAL A 166 5.42 -2.34 4.41
CA VAL A 166 5.85 -1.80 3.11
C VAL A 166 6.67 -2.86 2.37
N ILE A 167 7.64 -3.46 3.05
CA ILE A 167 8.49 -4.52 2.49
C ILE A 167 7.64 -5.72 2.04
N CYS A 168 6.70 -6.17 2.88
CA CYS A 168 5.83 -7.31 2.60
C CYS A 168 4.95 -7.07 1.38
N ALA A 169 4.29 -5.91 1.31
CA ALA A 169 3.43 -5.57 0.18
C ALA A 169 4.22 -5.51 -1.14
N VAL A 170 5.40 -4.87 -1.11
CA VAL A 170 6.31 -4.79 -2.26
C VAL A 170 6.78 -6.19 -2.68
N ALA A 171 7.19 -7.02 -1.73
CA ALA A 171 7.58 -8.40 -2.00
C ALA A 171 6.45 -9.20 -2.66
N GLY A 172 5.21 -9.07 -2.16
CA GLY A 172 4.03 -9.64 -2.80
C GLY A 172 3.85 -9.18 -4.25
N GLY A 173 4.00 -7.88 -4.51
CA GLY A 173 3.93 -7.32 -5.85
C GLY A 173 5.03 -7.83 -6.81
N TYR A 174 6.24 -8.04 -6.30
CA TYR A 174 7.32 -8.68 -7.05
C TYR A 174 7.00 -10.14 -7.37
N LEU A 175 6.48 -10.90 -6.40
CA LEU A 175 6.07 -12.29 -6.62
C LEU A 175 4.99 -12.41 -7.71
N ALA A 176 4.01 -11.50 -7.73
CA ALA A 176 2.99 -11.46 -8.79
C ALA A 176 3.61 -11.19 -10.18
N THR A 177 4.61 -10.32 -10.23
CA THR A 177 5.37 -10.03 -11.46
C THR A 177 6.09 -11.28 -11.98
N MET A 178 6.80 -11.99 -11.10
CA MET A 178 7.52 -13.22 -11.45
C MET A 178 6.57 -14.35 -11.88
N TYR A 179 5.45 -14.51 -11.18
CA TYR A 179 4.45 -15.52 -11.49
C TYR A 179 3.85 -15.32 -12.89
N LEU A 180 3.49 -14.07 -13.23
CA LEU A 180 2.90 -13.75 -14.54
C LEU A 180 3.91 -13.83 -15.70
N ALA A 181 5.17 -13.47 -15.47
CA ALA A 181 6.23 -13.63 -16.47
C ALA A 181 6.38 -15.11 -16.88
N ARG A 182 6.46 -16.01 -15.89
CA ARG A 182 6.59 -17.46 -16.12
C ARG A 182 5.41 -18.07 -16.87
N HIS A 183 4.19 -17.58 -16.64
CA HIS A 183 3.00 -18.07 -17.35
C HIS A 183 2.94 -17.60 -18.80
N ARG A 184 3.41 -16.38 -19.10
CA ARG A 184 3.48 -15.89 -20.48
C ARG A 184 4.41 -16.73 -21.34
N ASP A 185 5.56 -17.14 -20.78
CA ASP A 185 6.55 -17.94 -21.50
C ASP A 185 6.07 -19.36 -21.80
N ARG A 186 5.19 -19.91 -20.94
CA ARG A 186 4.62 -21.27 -21.11
C ARG A 186 3.55 -21.37 -22.19
N VAL A 187 2.87 -20.28 -22.53
CA VAL A 187 1.77 -20.30 -23.51
C VAL A 187 2.29 -20.24 -24.94
N GLY A 188 3.56 -19.89 -25.16
CA GLY A 188 4.21 -19.82 -26.46
C GLY A 188 3.57 -18.79 -27.40
N PRO A 189 4.29 -18.27 -28.41
CA PRO A 189 3.62 -17.61 -29.51
C PRO A 189 2.75 -18.67 -30.19
N ARG A 190 1.42 -18.51 -30.13
CA ARG A 190 0.53 -19.20 -31.08
C ARG A 190 0.98 -18.74 -32.45
N THR A 191 1.84 -19.54 -33.09
CA THR A 191 2.15 -19.49 -34.51
C THR A 191 0.86 -19.91 -35.22
N GLY A 192 -0.12 -19.01 -35.22
CA GLY A 192 -1.31 -19.10 -36.04
C GLY A 192 -0.83 -19.02 -37.48
N GLY A 193 -0.77 -20.19 -38.11
CA GLY A 193 -0.27 -20.37 -39.46
C GLY A 193 -0.90 -19.38 -40.42
N SER A 194 -0.05 -18.86 -41.30
CA SER A 194 -0.45 -18.30 -42.58
C SER A 194 -1.18 -19.39 -43.36
N GLY A 195 -2.50 -19.48 -43.18
CA GLY A 195 -3.38 -20.10 -44.14
C GLY A 195 -3.49 -19.20 -45.36
N SER A 196 -2.41 -19.16 -46.14
CA SER A 196 -2.46 -18.79 -47.56
C SER A 196 -3.31 -19.86 -48.25
N GLY A 197 -4.56 -19.52 -48.51
CA GLY A 197 -5.46 -20.24 -49.39
C GLY A 197 -6.02 -19.25 -50.40
N ASN A 198 -5.71 -19.52 -51.67
CA ASN A 198 -6.00 -18.72 -52.87
C ASN A 198 -7.44 -18.20 -52.98
#